data_AF-A0AAD5A6Q9-F1
#
_entry.id   AF-A0AAD5A6Q9-F1
#
_cell.length_a   1.000
_cell.length_b   1.000
_cell.length_c   1.000
_cell.angle_alpha   90.00
_cell.angle_beta   90.00
_cell.angle_gamma   90.00
#
_symmetry.space_group_name_H-M   'P 1'
#
loop_
_entity.id
_entity.type
_entity.pdbx_description
1 polymer ?
#
loop_
_entity_poly.entity_id
_entity_poly.type
_entity_poly.pdbx_seq_one_letter_code
_entity_poly.pdbx_strand_id
1 'polypeptide(L)'
;FCGGSLINKEWVLTAARCFSRTRHSKVTVYLGKQTFNCSNPNQITRQIKELIVHPNYNCTTNNNDIALLRLHSSVTFSDYIRPVCLAGQNSSFPDGTISWSTGWGSINTAGKLHTQINGSVHKKYK
;
A
#
# COMPACT_ATOMS: atom_id res chain seq x y z
N PHE A 1 10.74 1.38 4.22
CA PHE A 1 9.44 0.69 4.41
C PHE A 1 8.34 1.63 3.95
N CYS A 2 7.34 1.12 3.24
CA CYS A 2 6.20 1.91 2.76
C CYS A 2 4.90 1.12 2.87
N GLY A 3 3.78 1.84 2.96
CA GLY A 3 2.46 1.24 2.80
C GLY A 3 2.10 1.04 1.32
N GLY A 4 1.11 0.19 1.08
CA GLY A 4 0.49 -0.02 -0.22
C GLY A 4 -0.84 -0.71 -0.03
N SER A 5 -1.67 -0.73 -1.07
CA SER A 5 -2.94 -1.44 -1.05
C SER A 5 -3.05 -2.36 -2.24
N LEU A 6 -3.52 -3.57 -1.98
CA LEU A 6 -3.88 -4.52 -3.02
C LEU A 6 -5.08 -3.97 -3.79
N ILE A 7 -5.02 -3.90 -5.11
CA ILE A 7 -6.13 -3.41 -5.97
C ILE A 7 -6.76 -4.53 -6.79
N ASN A 8 -6.06 -5.65 -6.95
CA ASN A 8 -6.58 -6.93 -7.46
C ASN A 8 -5.64 -8.08 -7.06
N LYS A 9 -5.79 -9.28 -7.63
CA LYS A 9 -4.98 -10.46 -7.26
C LYS A 9 -3.48 -10.33 -7.55
N GLU A 10 -3.06 -9.40 -8.40
CA GLU A 10 -1.67 -9.30 -8.89
C GLU A 10 -1.06 -7.91 -8.73
N TRP A 11 -1.83 -6.89 -8.36
CA TRP A 11 -1.39 -5.51 -8.37
C TRP A 11 -1.55 -4.83 -7.02
N VAL A 12 -0.51 -4.12 -6.62
CA VAL A 12 -0.49 -3.25 -5.44
C VAL A 12 -0.25 -1.81 -5.87
N LEU A 13 -1.08 -0.90 -5.37
CA LEU A 13 -0.95 0.54 -5.52
C LEU A 13 -0.18 1.13 -4.34
N THR A 14 0.81 1.97 -4.61
CA THR A 14 1.68 2.58 -3.59
C THR A 14 2.19 3.95 -4.07
N ALA A 15 3.05 4.58 -3.28
CA ALA A 15 3.63 5.88 -3.58
C ALA A 15 4.95 5.72 -4.36
N ALA A 16 5.17 6.58 -5.35
CA ALA A 16 6.39 6.58 -6.18
C ALA A 16 7.65 6.89 -5.36
N ARG A 17 7.55 7.82 -4.40
CA ARG A 17 8.67 8.25 -3.54
C ARG A 17 9.34 7.12 -2.78
N CYS A 18 8.66 6.00 -2.59
CA CYS A 18 9.19 4.80 -1.95
C CYS A 18 10.34 4.16 -2.74
N PHE A 19 10.49 4.50 -4.02
CA PHE A 19 11.39 3.81 -4.93
C PHE A 19 12.46 4.69 -5.57
N SER A 20 12.61 5.96 -5.16
CA SER A 20 13.59 6.89 -5.74
C SER A 20 15.05 6.38 -5.76
N ARG A 21 15.39 5.38 -4.94
CA ARG A 21 16.71 4.72 -4.88
C ARG A 21 16.64 3.19 -4.80
N THR A 22 15.49 2.59 -5.09
CA THR A 22 15.23 1.17 -4.81
C THR A 22 15.17 0.35 -6.10
N ARG A 23 16.00 -0.69 -6.20
CA ARG A 23 15.91 -1.67 -7.31
C ARG A 23 14.75 -2.63 -7.08
N HIS A 24 14.14 -3.08 -8.18
CA HIS A 24 12.91 -3.88 -8.14
C HIS A 24 13.14 -5.21 -7.42
N SER A 25 14.32 -5.81 -7.62
CA SER A 25 14.76 -7.06 -6.98
C SER A 25 14.89 -6.99 -5.46
N LYS A 26 14.79 -5.80 -4.85
CA LYS A 26 14.84 -5.60 -3.40
C LYS A 26 13.45 -5.36 -2.79
N VAL A 27 12.38 -5.43 -3.57
CA VAL A 27 11.02 -5.11 -3.11
C VAL A 27 10.28 -6.39 -2.74
N THR A 28 9.97 -6.53 -1.45
CA THR A 28 9.09 -7.59 -0.93
C THR A 28 7.79 -6.96 -0.43
N VAL A 29 6.66 -7.51 -0.88
CA VAL A 29 5.32 -7.15 -0.43
C VAL A 29 4.87 -8.13 0.64
N TYR A 30 4.42 -7.60 1.77
CA TYR A 30 3.82 -8.37 2.87
C TYR A 30 2.32 -8.12 2.87
N LEU A 31 1.51 -9.19 2.80
CA LEU A 31 0.05 -9.14 2.84
C LEU A 31 -0.47 -9.95 4.03
N GLY A 32 -1.68 -9.67 4.51
CA GLY A 32 -2.29 -10.38 5.65
C GLY A 32 -1.58 -10.15 6.99
N LYS A 33 -0.75 -9.11 7.07
CA LYS A 33 -0.04 -8.71 8.28
C LYS A 33 -0.93 -7.79 9.12
N GLN A 34 -1.11 -8.12 10.39
CA GLN A 34 -1.86 -7.32 11.38
C GLN A 34 -0.93 -6.67 12.39
N THR A 35 0.10 -7.40 12.84
CA THR A 35 1.09 -6.91 13.81
C THR A 35 2.44 -6.66 13.15
N PHE A 36 3.14 -5.61 13.56
CA PHE A 36 4.44 -5.26 12.97
C PHE A 36 5.54 -6.26 13.38
N ASN A 37 5.69 -6.50 14.69
CA ASN A 37 6.81 -7.26 15.27
C ASN A 37 6.46 -8.70 15.71
N CYS A 38 5.20 -9.11 15.67
CA CYS A 38 4.79 -10.44 16.14
C CYS A 38 4.50 -11.39 14.97
N SER A 39 4.30 -12.68 15.29
CA SER A 39 3.84 -13.66 14.32
C SER A 39 2.48 -13.28 13.76
N ASN A 40 2.28 -13.53 12.46
CA ASN A 40 1.04 -13.24 11.75
C ASN A 40 0.64 -14.51 10.99
N PRO A 41 -0.35 -15.28 11.46
CA PRO A 41 -0.70 -16.57 10.86
C PRO A 41 -1.22 -16.45 9.43
N ASN A 42 -1.79 -15.29 9.07
CA ASN A 42 -2.34 -15.01 7.74
C ASN A 42 -1.36 -14.28 6.82
N GLN A 43 -0.12 -14.06 7.28
CA GLN A 43 0.86 -13.31 6.51
C GLN A 43 1.37 -14.15 5.33
N ILE A 44 1.37 -13.54 4.15
CA ILE A 44 2.11 -14.05 3.00
C ILE A 44 3.08 -13.00 2.48
N THR A 45 4.13 -13.46 1.82
CA THR A 45 5.09 -12.61 1.13
C THR A 45 5.02 -12.84 -0.37
N ARG A 46 5.26 -11.76 -1.13
CA ARG A 46 5.39 -11.80 -2.58
C ARG A 46 6.56 -10.91 -2.99
N GLN A 47 7.40 -11.43 -3.88
CA GLN A 47 8.31 -10.60 -4.66
C GLN A 47 7.52 -9.91 -5.78
N ILE A 48 8.06 -8.82 -6.31
CA ILE A 48 7.48 -8.14 -7.46
C ILE A 48 8.13 -8.64 -8.76
N LYS A 49 7.31 -8.78 -9.80
CA LYS A 49 7.76 -8.96 -11.19
C LYS A 49 8.11 -7.61 -11.82
N GLU A 50 7.39 -6.56 -11.45
CA GLU A 50 7.46 -5.28 -12.13
C GLU A 50 7.17 -4.12 -11.14
N LEU A 51 7.92 -3.04 -11.29
CA LEU A 51 7.68 -1.74 -10.66
C LEU A 51 7.43 -0.73 -11.76
N ILE A 52 6.26 -0.09 -11.73
CA ILE A 52 5.87 0.97 -12.67
C ILE A 52 5.70 2.25 -11.85
N VAL A 53 6.64 3.16 -11.97
CA VAL A 53 6.51 4.52 -11.41
C VAL A 53 5.75 5.39 -12.41
N HIS A 54 4.85 6.25 -11.93
CA HIS A 54 4.15 7.17 -12.82
C HIS A 54 5.17 7.99 -13.64
N PRO A 55 5.03 8.05 -14.98
CA PRO A 55 6.05 8.65 -15.85
C PRO A 55 6.31 10.14 -15.54
N ASN A 56 5.28 10.83 -15.05
CA ASN A 56 5.36 12.24 -14.66
C ASN A 56 5.60 12.45 -13.15
N TYR A 57 6.07 11.44 -12.40
CA TYR A 57 6.41 11.63 -10.99
C TYR A 57 7.55 12.64 -10.85
N ASN A 58 7.32 13.67 -10.02
CA ASN A 58 8.31 14.70 -9.74
C ASN A 58 8.72 14.62 -8.26
N CYS A 59 9.98 14.26 -8.00
CA CYS A 59 10.47 14.05 -6.64
C CYS A 59 10.65 15.34 -5.82
N THR A 60 10.71 16.51 -6.46
CA THR A 60 10.83 17.81 -5.78
C THR A 60 9.48 18.30 -5.28
N THR A 61 8.43 18.12 -6.08
CA THR A 61 7.06 18.61 -5.78
C THR A 61 6.14 17.53 -5.19
N ASN A 62 6.52 16.26 -5.31
CA ASN A 62 5.68 15.08 -5.07
C ASN A 62 4.43 14.99 -5.97
N ASN A 63 4.40 15.74 -7.08
CA ASN A 63 3.35 15.59 -8.08
C ASN A 63 3.40 14.18 -8.70
N ASN A 64 2.24 13.56 -8.86
CA ASN A 64 2.07 12.20 -9.36
C ASN A 64 2.82 11.14 -8.54
N ASP A 65 2.81 11.26 -7.20
CA ASP A 65 3.41 10.31 -6.25
C ASP A 65 2.64 8.98 -6.19
N ILE A 66 2.63 8.24 -7.30
CA ILE A 66 1.90 6.99 -7.47
C ILE A 66 2.74 5.98 -8.25
N ALA A 67 2.71 4.73 -7.81
CA ALA A 67 3.40 3.62 -8.45
C ALA A 67 2.59 2.32 -8.32
N LEU A 68 2.76 1.45 -9.29
CA LEU A 68 2.17 0.11 -9.32
C LEU A 68 3.26 -0.95 -9.15
N LEU A 69 2.96 -1.94 -8.34
CA LEU A 69 3.77 -3.15 -8.19
C LEU A 69 3.00 -4.33 -8.75
N ARG A 70 3.55 -5.02 -9.75
CA ARG A 70 3.04 -6.30 -10.21
C ARG A 70 3.68 -7.41 -9.39
N LEU A 71 2.87 -8.21 -8.72
CA LEU A 71 3.33 -9.36 -7.95
C LEU A 71 3.85 -10.47 -8.89
N HIS A 72 4.85 -11.21 -8.44
CA HIS A 72 5.40 -12.34 -9.20
C HIS A 72 4.41 -13.51 -9.31
N SER A 73 3.50 -13.65 -8.35
CA SER A 73 2.41 -14.61 -8.38
C SER A 73 1.16 -14.02 -7.74
N SER A 74 0.00 -14.41 -8.26
CA SER A 74 -1.29 -13.95 -7.75
C SER A 74 -1.48 -14.32 -6.27
N VAL A 75 -2.25 -13.51 -5.57
CA VAL A 75 -2.71 -13.81 -4.21
C VAL A 75 -4.11 -14.42 -4.23
N THR A 76 -4.34 -15.36 -3.33
CA THR A 76 -5.67 -15.89 -3.04
C THR A 76 -6.32 -14.97 -2.02
N PHE A 77 -7.54 -14.52 -2.30
CA PHE A 77 -8.28 -13.68 -1.36
C PHE A 77 -8.76 -14.50 -0.17
N SER A 78 -8.78 -13.85 1.00
CA SER A 78 -9.22 -14.41 2.27
C SER A 78 -9.87 -13.31 3.11
N ASP A 79 -10.20 -13.58 4.36
CA ASP A 79 -10.68 -12.55 5.28
C ASP A 79 -9.60 -11.51 5.65
N TYR A 80 -8.34 -11.85 5.43
CA TYR A 80 -7.17 -11.02 5.79
C TYR A 80 -6.47 -10.39 4.58
N ILE A 81 -6.78 -10.86 3.37
CA ILE A 81 -6.19 -10.39 2.12
C ILE A 81 -7.32 -10.14 1.12
N ARG A 82 -7.72 -8.88 0.96
CA ARG A 82 -8.72 -8.45 0.00
C ARG A 82 -8.27 -7.17 -0.70
N PRO A 83 -8.66 -6.98 -1.98
CA PRO A 83 -8.37 -5.75 -2.67
C PRO A 83 -9.25 -4.61 -2.14
N VAL A 84 -8.78 -3.39 -2.27
CA VAL A 84 -9.59 -2.19 -2.10
C VAL A 84 -10.18 -1.75 -3.44
N CYS A 85 -11.38 -1.18 -3.40
CA CYS A 85 -11.98 -0.58 -4.59
C CYS A 85 -11.31 0.76 -4.90
N LEU A 86 -10.99 0.97 -6.18
CA LEU A 86 -10.56 2.26 -6.68
C LEU A 86 -11.76 3.21 -6.76
N ALA A 87 -11.48 4.50 -6.66
CA ALA A 87 -12.41 5.54 -7.07
C ALA A 87 -12.83 5.35 -8.54
N GLY A 88 -14.10 5.59 -8.83
CA GLY A 88 -14.57 5.65 -10.21
C GLY A 88 -13.98 6.86 -10.93
N GLN A 89 -13.89 6.80 -12.25
CA GLN A 89 -13.47 7.95 -13.04
C GLN A 89 -14.41 9.14 -12.75
N ASN A 90 -13.83 10.33 -12.54
CA ASN A 90 -14.54 11.56 -12.20
C ASN A 90 -15.31 11.52 -10.86
N SER A 91 -14.99 10.58 -9.96
CA SER A 91 -15.54 10.66 -8.61
C SER A 91 -15.06 11.92 -7.91
N SER A 92 -15.97 12.60 -7.21
CA SER A 92 -15.66 13.72 -6.35
C SER A 92 -15.92 13.35 -4.89
N PHE A 93 -15.07 13.83 -4.00
CA PHE A 93 -15.19 13.65 -2.56
C PHE A 93 -15.30 15.02 -1.91
N PRO A 94 -16.50 15.45 -1.48
CA PRO A 94 -16.70 16.75 -0.87
C PRO A 94 -15.82 16.96 0.37
N ASP A 95 -15.50 18.21 0.65
CA ASP A 95 -14.84 18.61 1.88
C ASP A 95 -15.64 18.14 3.09
N GLY A 96 -14.93 17.71 4.14
CA GLY A 96 -15.55 17.10 5.32
C GLY A 96 -15.93 15.62 5.17
N THR A 97 -15.72 14.99 4.00
CA THR A 97 -15.91 13.54 3.84
C THR A 97 -14.97 12.76 4.77
N ILE A 98 -15.53 12.14 5.81
CA ILE A 98 -14.80 11.29 6.76
C ILE A 98 -14.18 10.11 6.00
N SER A 99 -12.92 9.82 6.29
CA SER A 99 -12.16 8.77 5.61
C SER A 99 -11.18 8.11 6.56
N TRP A 100 -10.87 6.84 6.29
CA TRP A 100 -9.97 6.04 7.12
C TRP A 100 -8.64 5.81 6.40
N SER A 101 -7.54 6.00 7.12
CA SER A 101 -6.22 5.60 6.68
C SER A 101 -5.56 4.73 7.74
N THR A 102 -4.86 3.70 7.30
CA THR A 102 -4.09 2.82 8.18
C THR A 102 -2.68 2.61 7.65
N GLY A 103 -1.79 2.18 8.55
CA GLY A 103 -0.42 1.81 8.26
C GLY A 103 0.41 1.69 9.53
N TRP A 104 1.65 1.22 9.38
CA TRP A 104 2.62 1.06 10.45
C TRP A 104 3.59 2.26 10.58
N GLY A 105 3.17 3.44 10.14
CA GLY A 105 3.97 4.65 10.24
C GLY A 105 4.12 5.14 11.67
N SER A 106 5.00 6.14 11.87
CA SER A 106 5.16 6.82 13.15
C SER A 106 3.86 7.50 13.58
N ILE A 107 3.43 7.25 14.82
CA ILE A 107 2.21 7.84 15.42
C ILE A 107 2.51 9.08 16.27
N ASN A 108 3.78 9.43 16.45
CA ASN A 108 4.20 10.67 17.10
C ASN A 108 5.53 11.16 16.51
N THR A 109 5.88 12.41 16.83
CA THR A 109 7.14 13.04 16.44
C THR A 109 8.37 12.36 17.05
N ALA A 110 8.19 11.56 18.12
CA ALA A 110 9.23 10.75 18.74
C ALA A 110 9.51 9.42 18.00
N GLY A 111 8.83 9.13 16.89
CA GLY A 111 9.10 7.96 16.06
C GLY A 111 8.51 6.64 16.58
N LYS A 112 7.59 6.67 17.56
CA LYS A 112 6.85 5.48 18.00
C LYS A 112 6.03 4.95 16.83
N LEU A 113 6.19 3.68 16.47
CA LEU A 113 5.46 3.05 15.37
C LEU A 113 4.07 2.58 15.80
N HIS A 114 3.12 2.59 14.88
CA HIS A 114 1.86 1.85 15.04
C HIS A 114 2.17 0.34 14.93
N THR A 115 1.93 -0.43 16.00
CA THR A 115 2.40 -1.82 16.09
C THR A 115 1.34 -2.86 15.74
N GLN A 116 0.06 -2.48 15.70
CA GLN A 116 -1.07 -3.36 15.40
C GLN A 116 -2.12 -2.60 14.60
N ILE A 117 -2.62 -3.19 13.51
CA ILE A 117 -3.76 -2.67 12.75
C ILE A 117 -4.98 -3.54 13.06
N ASN A 118 -6.02 -2.94 13.65
CA ASN A 118 -7.30 -3.61 13.92
C ASN A 118 -8.29 -3.34 12.77
N GLY A 119 -8.74 -4.40 12.09
CA GLY A 119 -9.80 -4.35 11.07
C GLY A 119 -9.35 -4.40 9.60
N SER A 120 -10.27 -4.76 8.70
CA SER A 120 -10.07 -4.78 7.24
C SER A 120 -10.26 -3.37 6.68
N VAL A 121 -9.15 -2.67 6.41
CA VAL A 121 -9.22 -1.25 6.04
C VAL A 121 -9.46 -1.08 4.55
N HIS A 122 -10.62 -0.51 4.23
CA HIS A 122 -11.01 -0.13 2.89
C HIS A 122 -10.51 1.30 2.64
N LYS A 123 -9.28 1.45 2.16
CA LYS A 123 -8.87 2.73 1.56
C LYS A 123 -9.53 2.84 0.19
N LYS A 124 -10.61 3.61 0.08
CA LYS A 124 -10.92 4.22 -1.22
C LYS A 124 -9.78 5.20 -1.49
N TYR A 125 -8.94 4.91 -2.47
CA TYR A 125 -8.01 5.90 -2.99
C TYR A 125 -8.89 7.01 -3.56
N LYS A 126 -8.87 8.16 -2.87
CA LYS A 126 -9.38 9.42 -3.41
C LYS A 126 -8.44 9.89 -4.51
#